data_AF-A0AAU6Q4S6-F1
#
_entry.id   AF-A0AAU6Q4S6-F1
#
_cell.length_a   1.000
_cell.length_b   1.000
_cell.length_c   1.000
_cell.angle_alpha   90.00
_cell.angle_beta   90.00
_cell.angle_gamma   90.00
#
_symmetry.space_group_name_H-M   'P 1'
#
loop_
_entity.id
_entity.type
_entity.pdbx_description
1 polymer ?
#
loop_
_entity_poly.entity_id
_entity_poly.type
_entity_poly.pdbx_seq_one_letter_code
_entity_poly.pdbx_strand_id
1 'polypeptide(L)'
;MKLFALMLATSLTLAGTALGATSQRDTDATANAAALAVDGLLSVCPPSVRQASASARCVTADGDLTATRKALTAKLKLYGAWRADTDGQRVYNWVVTPSGYVNIGVVKADTGSLLILTPSQTQAAQAQSTPAQAAQTTPAKPASPLPPFQRTLRLTNPRMHGEDVRLLQLRLMEVSRVDPGKGGDGWYGPVTTANVMVFQSANGLPATGVVNTTTWNTLFSKGAKYFDAQAAQRLAGSLK
;
A
#
# COMPACT_ATOMS: atom_id res chain seq x y z
N MET A 1 -19.56 68.77 11.65
CA MET A 1 -18.54 68.00 12.41
C MET A 1 -19.06 66.61 12.72
N LYS A 2 -18.60 65.58 11.98
CA LYS A 2 -17.99 64.35 12.51
C LYS A 2 -17.95 63.30 11.39
N LEU A 3 -16.72 63.03 10.97
CA LEU A 3 -16.32 61.91 10.13
C LEU A 3 -16.71 60.59 10.80
N PHE A 4 -17.25 59.66 10.03
CA PHE A 4 -17.12 58.23 10.31
C PHE A 4 -16.77 57.52 9.01
N ALA A 5 -15.49 57.20 8.85
CA ALA A 5 -14.97 56.38 7.77
C ALA A 5 -15.31 54.90 8.07
N LEU A 6 -16.16 54.30 7.25
CA LEU A 6 -16.49 52.88 7.32
C LEU A 6 -15.64 52.14 6.28
N MET A 7 -14.45 51.67 6.68
CA MET A 7 -13.71 50.66 5.93
C MET A 7 -14.41 49.30 6.13
N LEU A 8 -15.24 48.88 5.18
CA LEU A 8 -15.54 47.45 5.04
C LEU A 8 -14.46 46.81 4.17
N ALA A 9 -13.60 46.04 4.83
CA ALA A 9 -12.62 45.17 4.21
C ALA A 9 -13.34 44.21 3.25
N THR A 10 -13.09 44.38 1.95
CA THR A 10 -13.48 43.43 0.91
C THR A 10 -12.67 42.16 1.13
N SER A 11 -13.22 41.24 1.91
CA SER A 11 -12.63 39.91 2.09
C SER A 11 -12.81 39.16 0.78
N LEU A 12 -11.80 39.24 -0.09
CA LEU A 12 -11.68 38.42 -1.28
C LEU A 12 -11.50 36.98 -0.79
N THR A 13 -12.61 36.25 -0.63
CA THR A 13 -12.58 34.80 -0.50
C THR A 13 -11.98 34.25 -1.79
N LEU A 14 -10.67 33.97 -1.77
CA LEU A 14 -10.12 33.01 -2.71
C LEU A 14 -10.89 31.71 -2.47
N ALA A 15 -11.83 31.42 -3.36
CA ALA A 15 -12.33 30.07 -3.55
C ALA A 15 -11.11 29.24 -3.92
N GLY A 16 -10.47 28.64 -2.92
CA GLY A 16 -9.48 27.61 -3.12
C GLY A 16 -10.12 26.58 -4.02
N THR A 17 -9.54 26.36 -5.20
CA THR A 17 -9.87 25.21 -6.02
C THR A 17 -9.71 23.99 -5.13
N ALA A 18 -10.84 23.40 -4.72
CA ALA A 18 -10.84 22.13 -4.05
C ALA A 18 -10.04 21.17 -4.92
N LEU A 19 -8.97 20.60 -4.36
CA LEU A 19 -8.22 19.50 -4.99
C LEU A 19 -9.26 18.45 -5.39
N GLY A 20 -9.52 18.35 -6.69
CA GLY A 20 -10.66 17.60 -7.20
C GLY A 20 -10.52 16.13 -6.81
N ALA A 21 -11.52 15.61 -6.10
CA ALA A 21 -11.72 14.16 -6.00
C ALA A 21 -11.66 13.55 -7.40
N THR A 22 -11.08 12.35 -7.54
CA THR A 22 -11.02 11.66 -8.83
C THR A 22 -12.38 11.71 -9.51
N SER A 23 -12.39 12.16 -10.77
CA SER A 23 -13.64 12.49 -11.46
C SER A 23 -14.54 11.25 -11.59
N GLN A 24 -15.86 11.44 -11.54
CA GLN A 24 -16.81 10.35 -11.78
C GLN A 24 -16.55 9.67 -13.14
N ARG A 25 -16.12 10.46 -14.14
CA ARG A 25 -15.70 9.98 -15.46
C ARG A 25 -14.51 9.02 -15.40
N ASP A 26 -13.53 9.26 -14.54
CA ASP A 26 -12.37 8.37 -14.36
C ASP A 26 -12.81 7.04 -13.73
N THR A 27 -13.76 7.08 -12.79
CA THR A 27 -14.31 5.86 -12.17
C THR A 27 -15.13 5.05 -13.17
N ASP A 28 -15.95 5.71 -13.99
CA ASP A 28 -16.73 5.09 -15.07
C ASP A 28 -15.81 4.45 -16.12
N ALA A 29 -14.80 5.18 -16.59
CA ALA A 29 -13.84 4.68 -17.57
C ALA A 29 -13.04 3.49 -17.02
N THR A 30 -12.64 3.55 -15.75
CA THR A 30 -11.92 2.44 -15.10
C THR A 30 -12.81 1.21 -14.96
N ALA A 31 -14.11 1.38 -14.65
CA ALA A 31 -15.04 0.26 -14.55
C ALA A 31 -15.26 -0.43 -15.91
N ASN A 32 -15.39 0.35 -16.98
CA ASN A 32 -15.49 -0.18 -18.34
C ASN A 32 -14.22 -0.95 -18.74
N ALA A 33 -13.05 -0.38 -18.47
CA ALA A 33 -11.77 -1.04 -18.75
C ALA A 33 -11.59 -2.32 -17.92
N ALA A 34 -12.01 -2.31 -16.66
CA ALA A 34 -11.97 -3.48 -15.79
C ALA A 34 -12.92 -4.58 -16.28
N ALA A 35 -14.14 -4.23 -16.73
CA ALA A 35 -15.08 -5.18 -17.33
C ALA A 35 -14.49 -5.86 -18.57
N LEU A 36 -13.93 -5.08 -19.50
CA LEU A 36 -13.24 -5.61 -20.68
C LEU A 36 -12.00 -6.45 -20.33
N ALA A 37 -11.27 -6.08 -19.27
CA ALA A 37 -10.07 -6.80 -18.87
C ALA A 37 -10.36 -8.21 -18.36
N VAL A 38 -11.53 -8.42 -17.76
CA VAL A 38 -11.91 -9.67 -17.08
C VAL A 38 -13.02 -10.42 -17.79
N ASP A 39 -13.39 -9.98 -19.00
CA ASP A 39 -14.56 -10.45 -19.76
C ASP A 39 -15.84 -10.44 -18.91
N GLY A 40 -15.96 -9.43 -18.05
CA GLY A 40 -17.04 -9.26 -17.08
C GLY A 40 -18.10 -8.26 -17.50
N LEU A 41 -19.12 -8.11 -16.66
CA LEU A 41 -20.26 -7.22 -16.91
C LEU A 41 -20.37 -6.16 -15.82
N LEU A 42 -20.70 -4.92 -16.21
CA LEU A 42 -21.08 -3.88 -15.26
C LEU A 42 -22.38 -4.28 -14.57
N SER A 43 -22.38 -4.16 -13.24
CA SER A 43 -23.50 -4.56 -12.40
C SER A 43 -23.87 -3.45 -11.41
N VAL A 44 -25.11 -3.53 -10.91
CA VAL A 44 -25.55 -2.66 -9.83
C VAL A 44 -24.80 -3.03 -8.56
N CYS A 45 -24.12 -2.06 -7.96
CA CYS A 45 -23.40 -2.30 -6.71
C CYS A 45 -24.35 -2.73 -5.57
N PRO A 46 -23.88 -3.62 -4.66
CA PRO A 46 -24.62 -3.99 -3.46
C PRO A 46 -25.05 -2.75 -2.64
N PRO A 47 -26.17 -2.82 -1.90
CA PRO A 47 -26.67 -1.67 -1.12
C PRO A 47 -25.63 -1.06 -0.18
N SER A 48 -24.82 -1.89 0.48
CA SER A 48 -23.74 -1.46 1.37
C SER A 48 -22.70 -0.59 0.66
N VAL A 49 -22.32 -0.97 -0.56
CA VAL A 49 -21.35 -0.22 -1.39
C VAL A 49 -21.96 1.10 -1.86
N ARG A 50 -23.23 1.09 -2.31
CA ARG A 50 -23.92 2.31 -2.77
C ARG A 50 -24.14 3.33 -1.65
N GLN A 51 -24.38 2.86 -0.42
CA GLN A 51 -24.48 3.71 0.77
C GLN A 51 -23.14 4.34 1.13
N ALA A 52 -22.05 3.59 1.00
CA ALA A 52 -20.70 4.10 1.29
C ALA A 52 -20.16 5.05 0.20
N SER A 53 -20.53 4.82 -1.07
CA SER A 53 -20.12 5.66 -2.18
C SER A 53 -21.14 5.61 -3.32
N ALA A 54 -21.86 6.72 -3.50
CA ALA A 54 -22.83 6.87 -4.59
C ALA A 54 -22.17 6.82 -5.99
N SER A 55 -20.87 7.13 -6.06
CA SER A 55 -20.06 7.13 -7.28
C SER A 55 -19.36 5.79 -7.54
N ALA A 56 -19.56 4.78 -6.69
CA ALA A 56 -19.00 3.46 -6.91
C ALA A 56 -19.53 2.82 -8.20
N ARG A 57 -18.71 1.98 -8.83
CA ARG A 57 -19.07 1.11 -9.94
C ARG A 57 -18.69 -0.31 -9.62
N CYS A 58 -19.50 -1.26 -10.09
CA CYS A 58 -19.26 -2.67 -9.84
C CYS A 58 -19.25 -3.46 -11.14
N VAL A 59 -18.41 -4.48 -11.17
CA VAL A 59 -18.26 -5.41 -12.30
C VAL A 59 -18.31 -6.82 -11.75
N THR A 60 -19.14 -7.69 -12.33
CA THR A 60 -19.11 -9.13 -12.07
C THR A 60 -18.18 -9.82 -13.06
N ALA A 61 -17.40 -10.79 -12.58
CA ALA A 61 -16.53 -11.60 -13.42
C ALA A 61 -16.65 -13.07 -12.99
N ASP A 62 -16.62 -13.99 -13.95
CA ASP A 62 -16.75 -15.43 -13.67
C ASP A 62 -15.49 -16.03 -13.03
N GLY A 63 -14.34 -15.36 -13.19
CA GLY A 63 -13.07 -15.76 -12.63
C GLY A 63 -13.00 -15.62 -11.09
N ASP A 64 -12.20 -16.48 -10.45
CA ASP A 64 -11.84 -16.34 -9.04
C ASP A 64 -10.88 -15.15 -8.81
N LEU A 65 -10.62 -14.81 -7.53
CA LEU A 65 -9.75 -13.70 -7.15
C LEU A 65 -8.38 -13.74 -7.86
N THR A 66 -7.83 -14.94 -8.09
CA THR A 66 -6.51 -15.09 -8.72
C THR A 66 -6.57 -14.82 -10.21
N ALA A 67 -7.56 -15.39 -10.90
CA ALA A 67 -7.79 -15.19 -12.33
C ALA A 67 -8.12 -13.73 -12.63
N THR A 68 -9.04 -13.13 -11.87
CA THR A 68 -9.43 -11.72 -12.01
C THR A 68 -8.24 -10.79 -11.79
N ARG A 69 -7.43 -11.03 -10.74
CA ARG A 69 -6.21 -10.26 -10.46
C ARG A 69 -5.21 -10.32 -11.62
N LYS A 70 -4.99 -11.52 -12.16
CA LYS A 70 -4.07 -11.72 -13.29
C LYS A 70 -4.54 -10.93 -14.52
N ALA A 71 -5.83 -11.02 -14.84
CA ALA A 71 -6.43 -10.34 -15.98
C ALA A 71 -6.33 -8.81 -15.86
N LEU A 72 -6.68 -8.25 -14.70
CA LEU A 72 -6.55 -6.82 -14.42
C LEU A 72 -5.10 -6.33 -14.47
N THR A 73 -4.15 -7.11 -13.96
CA THR A 73 -2.72 -6.75 -13.98
C THR A 73 -2.16 -6.69 -15.40
N ALA A 74 -2.68 -7.52 -16.31
CA ALA A 74 -2.26 -7.54 -17.71
C ALA A 74 -2.81 -6.38 -18.54
N LYS A 75 -3.91 -5.74 -18.10
CA LYS A 75 -4.69 -4.81 -18.92
C LYS A 75 -4.81 -3.41 -18.34
N LEU A 76 -4.59 -3.22 -17.04
CA LEU A 76 -4.70 -1.93 -16.37
C LEU A 76 -3.35 -1.43 -15.87
N LYS A 77 -3.19 -0.10 -15.85
CA LYS A 77 -2.05 0.55 -15.22
C LYS A 77 -2.27 0.60 -13.71
N LEU A 78 -1.75 -0.40 -13.00
CA LEU A 78 -1.90 -0.52 -11.55
C LEU A 78 -0.79 0.19 -10.77
N TYR A 79 -1.13 0.70 -9.59
CA TYR A 79 -0.22 1.31 -8.65
C TYR A 79 0.37 0.29 -7.68
N GLY A 80 1.50 -0.28 -8.07
CA GLY A 80 2.23 -1.25 -7.25
C GLY A 80 1.51 -2.58 -7.11
N ALA A 81 1.87 -3.33 -6.07
CA ALA A 81 1.36 -4.68 -5.85
C ALA A 81 -0.08 -4.71 -5.32
N TRP A 82 -0.76 -5.81 -5.60
CA TRP A 82 -2.04 -6.13 -5.00
C TRP A 82 -1.91 -6.33 -3.49
N ARG A 83 -2.89 -5.82 -2.75
CA ARG A 83 -3.03 -5.99 -1.31
C ARG A 83 -4.19 -6.94 -1.04
N ALA A 84 -4.21 -7.60 0.10
CA ALA A 84 -5.31 -8.45 0.53
C ALA A 84 -5.77 -8.04 1.93
N ASP A 85 -7.04 -8.28 2.25
CA ASP A 85 -7.49 -8.29 3.63
C ASP A 85 -6.97 -9.52 4.38
N THR A 86 -7.16 -9.52 5.69
CA THR A 86 -6.64 -10.53 6.62
C THR A 86 -7.25 -11.92 6.43
N ASP A 87 -8.47 -12.01 5.92
CA ASP A 87 -9.17 -13.28 5.63
C ASP A 87 -8.98 -13.73 4.16
N GLY A 88 -8.28 -12.93 3.35
CA GLY A 88 -7.99 -13.21 1.95
C GLY A 88 -9.22 -13.20 1.04
N GLN A 89 -10.35 -12.68 1.51
CA GLN A 89 -11.61 -12.63 0.77
C GLN A 89 -11.70 -11.42 -0.16
N ARG A 90 -10.86 -10.41 0.05
CA ARG A 90 -10.74 -9.24 -0.81
C ARG A 90 -9.30 -8.94 -1.15
N VAL A 91 -9.02 -8.78 -2.43
CA VAL A 91 -7.77 -8.18 -2.91
C VAL A 91 -8.02 -6.80 -3.48
N TYR A 92 -7.12 -5.85 -3.32
CA TYR A 92 -7.31 -4.50 -3.84
C TYR A 92 -6.03 -3.85 -4.35
N ASN A 93 -6.19 -2.90 -5.26
CA ASN A 93 -5.14 -2.06 -5.82
C ASN A 93 -5.72 -0.68 -6.18
N TRP A 94 -4.92 0.19 -6.78
CA TRP A 94 -5.34 1.45 -7.36
C TRP A 94 -4.98 1.47 -8.85
N VAL A 95 -5.91 1.93 -9.68
CA VAL A 95 -5.68 2.17 -11.10
C VAL A 95 -5.26 3.62 -11.26
N VAL A 96 -4.15 3.85 -11.99
CA VAL A 96 -3.63 5.19 -12.28
C VAL A 96 -4.49 5.82 -13.37
N THR A 97 -5.13 6.95 -13.10
CA THR A 97 -5.95 7.72 -14.05
C THR A 97 -5.39 9.12 -14.26
N PRO A 98 -5.81 9.86 -15.31
CA PRO A 98 -5.36 11.22 -15.53
C PRO A 98 -5.67 12.18 -14.37
N SER A 99 -6.79 11.96 -13.67
CA SER A 99 -7.23 12.80 -12.54
C SER A 99 -6.85 12.23 -11.18
N GLY A 100 -5.98 11.22 -11.12
CA GLY A 100 -5.51 10.61 -9.89
C GLY A 100 -5.60 9.09 -9.89
N TYR A 101 -6.41 8.54 -8.98
CA TYR A 101 -6.47 7.10 -8.75
C TYR A 101 -7.89 6.63 -8.51
N VAL A 102 -8.22 5.47 -9.06
CA VAL A 102 -9.46 4.74 -8.73
C VAL A 102 -9.08 3.53 -7.90
N ASN A 103 -9.69 3.37 -6.72
CA ASN A 103 -9.51 2.13 -5.96
C ASN A 103 -10.25 1.00 -6.68
N ILE A 104 -9.62 -0.16 -6.81
CA ILE A 104 -10.22 -1.36 -7.35
C ILE A 104 -10.07 -2.47 -6.32
N GLY A 105 -11.18 -2.88 -5.71
CA GLY A 105 -11.27 -4.05 -4.84
C GLY A 105 -11.92 -5.21 -5.58
N VAL A 106 -11.40 -6.42 -5.45
CA VAL A 106 -11.98 -7.66 -5.96
C VAL A 106 -12.35 -8.49 -4.74
N VAL A 107 -13.64 -8.73 -4.55
CA VAL A 107 -14.16 -9.59 -3.48
C VAL A 107 -14.61 -10.91 -4.07
N LYS A 108 -14.46 -11.99 -3.31
CA LYS A 108 -15.02 -13.28 -3.67
C LYS A 108 -16.55 -13.18 -3.69
N ALA A 109 -17.17 -13.68 -4.74
CA ALA A 109 -18.63 -13.82 -4.84
C ALA A 109 -19.01 -15.31 -4.86
N ASP A 110 -20.30 -15.60 -4.72
CA ASP A 110 -20.84 -16.96 -4.79
C ASP A 110 -20.56 -17.59 -6.16
N THR A 111 -20.64 -16.77 -7.22
CA THR A 111 -20.25 -17.11 -8.59
C THR A 111 -19.16 -16.13 -9.04
N GLY A 112 -17.91 -16.61 -9.07
CA GLY A 112 -16.76 -15.82 -9.49
C GLY A 112 -16.35 -14.71 -8.50
N SER A 113 -16.21 -13.49 -9.01
CA SER A 113 -15.72 -12.33 -8.26
C SER A 113 -16.53 -11.07 -8.56
N LEU A 114 -16.65 -10.20 -7.56
CA LEU A 114 -17.20 -8.86 -7.71
C LEU A 114 -16.09 -7.83 -7.57
N LEU A 115 -15.91 -7.01 -8.60
CA LEU A 115 -15.02 -5.86 -8.56
C LEU A 115 -15.84 -4.65 -8.08
N ILE A 116 -15.28 -3.90 -7.13
CA ILE A 116 -15.83 -2.68 -6.57
C ILE A 116 -14.81 -1.57 -6.86
N LEU A 117 -15.22 -0.62 -7.68
CA LEU A 117 -14.43 0.54 -8.08
C LEU A 117 -14.98 1.79 -7.40
N THR A 118 -14.14 2.51 -6.68
CA THR A 118 -14.53 3.74 -5.98
C THR A 118 -13.54 4.86 -6.29
N PRO A 119 -14.02 6.12 -6.46
CA PRO A 119 -13.11 7.24 -6.63
C PRO A 119 -12.24 7.41 -5.39
N SER A 120 -10.94 7.62 -5.58
CA SER A 120 -10.07 8.03 -4.49
C SER A 120 -10.20 9.54 -4.29
N GLN A 121 -10.50 10.01 -3.07
CA GLN A 121 -10.56 11.44 -2.75
C GLN A 121 -9.16 12.10 -2.61
N THR A 122 -8.16 11.60 -3.35
CA THR A 122 -6.72 11.85 -3.15
C THR A 122 -6.13 11.07 -1.97
N GLN A 123 -5.85 9.77 -2.17
CA GLN A 123 -5.22 8.91 -1.16
C GLN A 123 -4.10 8.01 -1.71
N ALA A 124 -3.16 8.61 -2.42
CA ALA A 124 -1.77 8.11 -2.44
C ALA A 124 -0.88 8.86 -1.42
N ALA A 125 -1.37 9.96 -0.83
CA ALA A 125 -0.61 10.83 0.07
C ALA A 125 -1.19 10.98 1.50
N GLN A 126 -2.31 10.33 1.86
CA GLN A 126 -2.89 10.42 3.21
C GLN A 126 -2.86 9.10 3.98
N ALA A 127 -1.77 8.33 3.87
CA ALA A 127 -1.48 7.32 4.88
C ALA A 127 -1.04 7.92 6.24
N GLN A 128 -1.05 9.26 6.41
CA GLN A 128 -0.85 9.92 7.71
C GLN A 128 -1.64 11.24 7.78
N SER A 129 -2.65 11.31 8.66
CA SER A 129 -2.81 12.40 9.64
C SER A 129 -4.08 12.19 10.49
N THR A 130 -3.87 11.71 11.72
CA THR A 130 -4.71 12.05 12.89
C THR A 130 -3.81 12.88 13.81
N PRO A 131 -4.29 13.99 14.39
CA PRO A 131 -3.41 15.04 14.91
C PRO A 131 -2.88 14.72 16.30
N ALA A 132 -1.58 14.86 16.51
CA ALA A 132 -0.99 15.14 17.81
C ALA A 132 -0.04 16.33 17.65
N GLN A 133 -0.47 17.48 18.15
CA GLN A 133 0.32 18.69 18.18
C GLN A 133 1.50 18.59 19.16
N ALA A 134 2.55 19.33 18.76
CA ALA A 134 3.58 19.97 19.56
C ALA A 134 4.73 19.10 20.12
N ALA A 135 5.83 19.07 19.37
CA ALA A 135 7.08 19.71 19.79
C ALA A 135 7.94 20.09 18.57
N GLN A 136 8.38 21.35 18.54
CA GLN A 136 9.14 22.06 17.49
C GLN A 136 10.66 21.69 17.60
N THR A 137 11.63 21.94 16.69
CA THR A 137 12.00 23.16 15.94
C THR A 137 13.16 22.90 14.91
N THR A 138 13.18 23.67 13.81
CA THR A 138 14.32 24.21 12.98
C THR A 138 15.01 23.33 11.87
N PRO A 139 15.38 23.89 10.67
CA PRO A 139 15.39 23.17 9.39
C PRO A 139 16.75 22.90 8.71
N ALA A 140 16.84 21.80 7.95
CA ALA A 140 17.73 21.61 6.80
C ALA A 140 17.12 20.63 5.76
N LYS A 141 17.38 20.88 4.47
CA LYS A 141 16.80 20.27 3.24
C LYS A 141 16.95 18.73 3.13
N PRO A 142 16.03 17.98 2.45
CA PRO A 142 15.62 16.65 2.89
C PRO A 142 16.38 15.48 2.25
N ALA A 143 16.95 14.62 3.09
CA ALA A 143 17.03 13.19 2.82
C ALA A 143 15.79 12.56 3.44
N SER A 144 15.02 11.77 2.69
CA SER A 144 13.90 11.00 3.25
C SER A 144 14.38 10.27 4.52
N PRO A 145 13.79 10.53 5.70
CA PRO A 145 14.26 9.89 6.91
C PRO A 145 14.04 8.40 6.77
N LEU A 146 15.10 7.62 6.98
CA LEU A 146 14.99 6.17 7.15
C LEU A 146 13.88 5.91 8.19
N PRO A 147 13.03 4.89 7.99
CA PRO A 147 12.02 4.57 9.00
C PRO A 147 12.72 4.35 10.34
N PRO A 148 12.15 4.85 11.45
CA PRO A 148 12.82 4.77 12.74
C PRO A 148 12.95 3.31 13.20
N PHE A 149 14.14 2.93 13.66
CA PHE A 149 14.35 1.65 14.31
C PHE A 149 13.74 1.68 15.72
N GLN A 150 12.73 0.85 15.98
CA GLN A 150 11.99 0.90 17.24
C GLN A 150 12.57 -0.07 18.29
N ARG A 151 12.90 -1.30 17.88
CA ARG A 151 13.39 -2.36 18.75
C ARG A 151 14.12 -3.43 17.95
N THR A 152 14.92 -4.24 18.65
CA THR A 152 15.58 -5.41 18.04
C THR A 152 14.55 -6.45 17.62
N LEU A 153 14.57 -6.85 16.35
CA LEU A 153 13.65 -7.86 15.79
C LEU A 153 14.35 -9.20 15.60
N ARG A 154 13.71 -10.28 16.03
CA ARG A 154 14.22 -11.65 15.93
C ARG A 154 13.09 -12.66 16.10
N LEU A 155 13.36 -13.91 15.78
CA LEU A 155 12.46 -15.01 16.11
C LEU A 155 12.41 -15.21 17.63
N THR A 156 11.20 -15.25 18.18
CA THR A 156 10.92 -15.48 19.61
C THR A 156 9.69 -16.39 19.77
N ASN A 157 9.44 -16.87 20.99
CA ASN A 157 8.20 -17.57 21.34
C ASN A 157 7.55 -16.87 22.55
N PRO A 158 6.37 -16.21 22.40
CA PRO A 158 5.60 -16.04 21.17
C PRO A 158 6.34 -15.18 20.14
N ARG A 159 5.99 -15.33 18.86
CA ARG A 159 6.66 -14.61 17.76
C ARG A 159 6.46 -13.10 17.91
N MET A 160 7.52 -12.34 17.63
CA MET A 160 7.41 -10.90 17.50
C MET A 160 6.46 -10.57 16.35
N HIS A 161 5.60 -9.58 16.58
CA HIS A 161 4.74 -9.04 15.53
C HIS A 161 4.60 -7.54 15.66
N GLY A 162 4.22 -6.89 14.57
CA GLY A 162 3.98 -5.46 14.52
C GLY A 162 4.34 -4.84 13.19
N GLU A 163 4.12 -3.52 13.13
CA GLU A 163 4.39 -2.72 11.94
C GLU A 163 5.88 -2.66 11.59
N ASP A 164 6.76 -2.68 12.60
CA ASP A 164 8.21 -2.74 12.44
C ASP A 164 8.67 -4.02 11.73
N VAL A 165 8.08 -5.16 12.08
CA VAL A 165 8.31 -6.45 11.41
C VAL A 165 7.78 -6.42 9.98
N ARG A 166 6.61 -5.82 9.75
CA ARG A 166 6.04 -5.70 8.41
C ARG A 166 6.91 -4.84 7.50
N LEU A 167 7.40 -3.70 7.99
CA LEU A 167 8.31 -2.81 7.26
C LEU A 167 9.63 -3.51 6.92
N LEU A 168 10.19 -4.24 7.87
CA LEU A 168 11.36 -5.10 7.64
C LEU A 168 11.09 -6.08 6.48
N GLN A 169 10.00 -6.82 6.53
CA GLN A 169 9.64 -7.82 5.52
C GLN A 169 9.48 -7.17 4.15
N LEU A 170 8.72 -6.07 4.05
CA LEU A 170 8.53 -5.35 2.80
C LEU A 170 9.86 -4.87 2.20
N ARG A 171 10.74 -4.31 3.03
CA ARG A 171 12.04 -3.84 2.55
C ARG A 171 12.96 -4.97 2.14
N LEU A 172 12.97 -6.10 2.87
CA LEU A 172 13.69 -7.31 2.45
C LEU A 172 13.22 -7.78 1.08
N MET A 173 11.91 -7.76 0.84
CA MET A 173 11.33 -8.16 -0.45
C MET A 173 11.83 -7.26 -1.59
N GLU A 174 11.84 -5.94 -1.40
CA GLU A 174 12.39 -4.98 -2.38
C GLU A 174 13.86 -5.26 -2.75
N VAL A 175 14.67 -5.66 -1.77
CA VAL A 175 16.10 -5.94 -1.97
C VAL A 175 16.41 -7.41 -2.25
N SER A 176 15.40 -8.26 -2.50
CA SER A 176 15.58 -9.70 -2.73
C SER A 176 15.59 -10.13 -4.22
N ARG A 177 15.40 -9.19 -5.17
CA ARG A 177 15.34 -9.41 -6.65
C ARG A 177 14.42 -10.54 -7.13
N VAL A 178 13.50 -11.01 -6.30
CA VAL A 178 12.50 -12.04 -6.64
C VAL A 178 11.11 -11.49 -6.34
N ASP A 179 10.11 -12.01 -7.05
CA ASP A 179 8.69 -11.66 -6.85
C ASP A 179 8.34 -11.68 -5.34
N PRO A 180 7.88 -10.56 -4.78
CA PRO A 180 7.64 -10.40 -3.34
C PRO A 180 6.72 -11.46 -2.71
N GLY A 181 5.92 -12.20 -3.49
CA GLY A 181 4.96 -13.14 -2.91
C GLY A 181 3.88 -12.42 -2.08
N LYS A 182 3.36 -13.06 -1.02
CA LYS A 182 2.13 -12.65 -0.29
C LYS A 182 2.24 -11.38 0.60
N GLY A 183 3.29 -10.58 0.48
CA GLY A 183 3.52 -9.42 1.35
C GLY A 183 4.10 -9.79 2.71
N GLY A 184 4.44 -8.78 3.52
CA GLY A 184 4.79 -8.97 4.92
C GLY A 184 3.55 -9.13 5.78
N ASP A 185 3.44 -10.25 6.48
CA ASP A 185 2.35 -10.55 7.43
C ASP A 185 2.51 -9.85 8.79
N GLY A 186 3.65 -9.18 8.99
CA GLY A 186 4.00 -8.53 10.25
C GLY A 186 4.41 -9.49 11.35
N TRP A 187 4.64 -10.78 11.07
CA TRP A 187 5.10 -11.79 12.03
C TRP A 187 6.54 -12.22 11.76
N TYR A 188 7.40 -12.10 12.77
CA TYR A 188 8.81 -12.46 12.65
C TYR A 188 8.95 -13.97 12.78
N GLY A 189 8.85 -14.67 11.65
CA GLY A 189 8.92 -16.13 11.57
C GLY A 189 10.26 -16.67 11.04
N PRO A 190 10.37 -18.00 10.91
CA PRO A 190 11.53 -18.67 10.31
C PRO A 190 11.88 -18.14 8.90
N VAL A 191 10.86 -17.82 8.10
CA VAL A 191 11.04 -17.22 6.76
C VAL A 191 11.68 -15.84 6.85
N THR A 192 11.21 -14.97 7.75
CA THR A 192 11.80 -13.65 7.97
C THR A 192 13.23 -13.76 8.48
N THR A 193 13.47 -14.68 9.41
CA THR A 193 14.81 -14.97 9.96
C THR A 193 15.80 -15.34 8.85
N ALA A 194 15.41 -16.27 7.97
CA ALA A 194 16.24 -16.68 6.86
C ALA A 194 16.54 -15.55 5.87
N ASN A 195 15.55 -14.73 5.53
CA ASN A 195 15.75 -13.56 4.66
C ASN A 195 16.72 -12.55 5.30
N VAL A 196 16.62 -12.32 6.61
CA VAL A 196 17.56 -11.45 7.34
C VAL A 196 18.98 -12.00 7.32
N MET A 197 19.16 -13.31 7.56
CA MET A 197 20.49 -13.95 7.54
C MET A 197 21.17 -13.80 6.18
N VAL A 198 20.44 -14.06 5.08
CA VAL A 198 21.00 -13.96 3.73
C VAL A 198 21.25 -12.50 3.34
N PHE A 199 20.35 -11.58 3.70
CA PHE A 199 20.58 -10.14 3.54
C PHE A 199 21.83 -9.66 4.28
N GLN A 200 21.99 -10.06 5.55
CA GLN A 200 23.15 -9.72 6.37
C GLN A 200 24.43 -10.20 5.71
N SER A 201 24.49 -11.47 5.29
CA SER A 201 25.63 -12.04 4.58
C SER A 201 25.96 -11.26 3.30
N ALA A 202 24.96 -10.93 2.49
CA ALA A 202 25.15 -10.18 1.24
C ALA A 202 25.69 -8.76 1.48
N ASN A 203 25.40 -8.17 2.64
CA ASN A 203 25.81 -6.82 3.03
C ASN A 203 27.06 -6.79 3.92
N GLY A 204 27.74 -7.93 4.11
CA GLY A 204 28.95 -8.01 4.94
C GLY A 204 28.68 -7.87 6.44
N LEU A 205 27.45 -8.12 6.87
CA LEU A 205 27.05 -8.17 8.27
C LEU A 205 27.06 -9.62 8.79
N PRO A 206 27.24 -9.85 10.10
CA PRO A 206 27.05 -11.18 10.69
C PRO A 206 25.64 -11.72 10.43
N ALA A 207 25.53 -12.91 9.82
CA ALA A 207 24.28 -13.57 9.45
C ALA A 207 23.57 -14.21 10.66
N THR A 208 23.15 -13.37 11.60
CA THR A 208 22.56 -13.78 12.89
C THR A 208 21.06 -14.00 12.83
N GLY A 209 20.38 -13.45 11.82
CA GLY A 209 18.91 -13.43 11.78
C GLY A 209 18.30 -12.48 12.81
N VAL A 210 19.11 -11.60 13.41
CA VAL A 210 18.69 -10.57 14.37
C VAL A 210 18.84 -9.20 13.73
N VAL A 211 17.76 -8.42 13.71
CA VAL A 211 17.77 -7.05 13.17
C VAL A 211 17.98 -6.06 14.30
N ASN A 212 19.21 -5.58 14.42
CA ASN A 212 19.59 -4.44 15.25
C ASN A 212 19.64 -3.14 14.43
N THR A 213 19.98 -2.02 15.07
CA THR A 213 20.07 -0.70 14.41
C THR A 213 20.97 -0.71 13.18
N THR A 214 22.12 -1.39 13.25
CA THR A 214 23.04 -1.49 12.11
C THR A 214 22.39 -2.21 10.93
N THR A 215 21.79 -3.38 11.18
CA THR A 215 21.09 -4.16 10.14
C THR A 215 19.94 -3.35 9.54
N TRP A 216 19.15 -2.68 10.38
CA TRP A 216 18.03 -1.84 9.95
C TRP A 216 18.50 -0.68 9.06
N ASN A 217 19.53 0.05 9.48
CA ASN A 217 20.07 1.16 8.71
C ASN A 217 20.65 0.70 7.37
N THR A 218 21.40 -0.41 7.35
CA THR A 218 21.91 -0.98 6.11
C THR A 218 20.77 -1.36 5.16
N LEU A 219 19.72 -2.01 5.67
CA LEU A 219 18.56 -2.45 4.90
C LEU A 219 17.79 -1.29 4.26
N PHE A 220 17.57 -0.20 4.99
CA PHE A 220 16.83 0.96 4.47
C PHE A 220 17.72 1.97 3.73
N SER A 221 19.05 1.80 3.76
CA SER A 221 19.96 2.67 3.01
C SER A 221 19.78 2.52 1.49
N LYS A 222 20.17 3.56 0.76
CA LYS A 222 20.28 3.52 -0.72
C LYS A 222 21.33 2.52 -1.21
N GLY A 223 22.29 2.16 -0.35
CA GLY A 223 23.39 1.24 -0.67
C GLY A 223 23.12 -0.21 -0.29
N ALA A 224 21.89 -0.56 0.13
CA ALA A 224 21.52 -1.93 0.46
C ALA A 224 21.83 -2.86 -0.73
N LYS A 225 22.74 -3.81 -0.53
CA LYS A 225 23.04 -4.83 -1.53
C LYS A 225 21.87 -5.80 -1.59
N TYR A 226 21.55 -6.19 -2.82
CA TYR A 226 20.54 -7.20 -3.07
C TYR A 226 21.03 -8.58 -2.60
N PHE A 227 20.09 -9.44 -2.21
CA PHE A 227 20.37 -10.81 -1.79
C PHE A 227 19.52 -11.83 -2.55
N ASP A 228 19.93 -13.10 -2.55
CA ASP A 228 19.21 -14.19 -3.21
C ASP A 228 18.08 -14.74 -2.32
N ALA A 229 16.83 -14.47 -2.69
CA ALA A 229 15.65 -14.98 -1.97
C ALA A 229 15.56 -16.52 -1.97
N GLN A 230 16.11 -17.20 -2.99
CA GLN A 230 16.05 -18.65 -3.08
C GLN A 230 16.97 -19.33 -2.06
N ALA A 231 18.13 -18.71 -1.77
CA ALA A 231 18.97 -19.13 -0.64
C ALA A 231 18.23 -18.98 0.70
N ALA A 232 17.46 -17.90 0.88
CA ALA A 232 16.66 -17.70 2.08
C ALA A 232 15.53 -18.74 2.22
N GLN A 233 14.86 -19.11 1.13
CA GLN A 233 13.83 -20.16 1.13
C GLN A 233 14.39 -21.53 1.57
N ARG A 234 15.58 -21.91 1.06
CA ARG A 234 16.26 -23.15 1.47
C ARG A 234 16.61 -23.15 2.96
N LEU A 235 17.12 -22.03 3.47
CA LEU A 235 17.45 -21.88 4.89
C LEU A 235 16.21 -21.93 5.79
N ALA A 236 15.10 -21.29 5.37
CA ALA A 236 13.85 -21.28 6.14
C ALA A 236 13.29 -22.67 6.43
N GLY A 237 13.47 -23.63 5.51
CA GLY A 237 13.03 -25.02 5.70
C GLY A 237 13.75 -25.76 6.84
N SER A 238 14.92 -25.28 7.25
CA SER A 238 15.73 -25.85 8.34
C SER A 238 15.47 -25.22 9.72
N LEU A 239 14.76 -24.09 9.78
CA LEU A 239 14.55 -23.28 11.00
C LEU A 239 13.21 -23.61 11.71
N LYS A 240 12.78 -24.88 11.67
CA LYS A 240 11.51 -25.32 12.27
C LYS A 240 11.51 -25.27 13.80
#